data_AF-A0A0E3BYT7-F1
#
_entry.id   AF-A0A0E3BYT7-F1
#
_cell.length_a   1.000
_cell.length_b   1.000
_cell.length_c   1.000
_cell.angle_alpha   90.00
_cell.angle_beta   90.00
_cell.angle_gamma   90.00
#
_symmetry.space_group_name_H-M   'P 1'
#
loop_
_entity.id
_entity.type
_entity.pdbx_description
1 polymer ?
#
loop_
_entity_poly.entity_id
_entity_poly.type
_entity_poly.pdbx_seq_one_letter_code
_entity_poly.pdbx_strand_id
1 'polypeptide(L)'
;MINVQLQQFRAAIADALSVNKAKVKEAGITQQPVYTHAREFNVELSTPQSALFLGLVMQLDELVSYFDSLWWATVIKGMERSNETYKWQQMMFKLAGRIQGIEQRARRSASKQGKDALVDAEAPPSTSQDESQHANDDVALAMAEGQAETSSEAVAA
;
A
#
# COMPACT_ATOMS: atom_id res chain seq x y z
N MET A 1 -14.01 16.76 -3.01
CA MET A 1 -14.03 15.46 -2.28
C MET A 1 -12.78 14.61 -2.51
N ILE A 2 -12.32 14.40 -3.75
CA ILE A 2 -11.13 13.57 -4.08
C ILE A 2 -9.85 14.14 -3.47
N ASN A 3 -9.60 15.44 -3.71
CA ASN A 3 -8.45 16.14 -3.13
C ASN A 3 -8.43 16.05 -1.61
N VAL A 4 -9.55 16.16 -0.92
CA VAL A 4 -9.58 16.11 0.56
C VAL A 4 -9.12 14.74 1.07
N GLN A 5 -9.61 13.64 0.48
CA GLN A 5 -9.24 12.29 0.90
C GLN A 5 -7.80 11.92 0.52
N LEU A 6 -7.33 12.35 -0.65
CA LEU A 6 -5.93 12.21 -1.06
C LEU A 6 -5.00 12.96 -0.10
N GLN A 7 -5.35 14.20 0.26
CA GLN A 7 -4.59 15.00 1.23
C GLN A 7 -4.66 14.39 2.64
N GLN A 8 -5.80 13.83 3.05
CA GLN A 8 -5.92 13.12 4.33
C GLN A 8 -5.04 11.87 4.38
N PHE A 9 -5.05 11.06 3.32
CA PHE A 9 -4.17 9.89 3.24
C PHE A 9 -2.70 10.28 3.25
N ARG A 10 -2.35 11.34 2.50
CA ARG A 10 -1.00 11.90 2.48
C ARG A 10 -0.55 12.42 3.86
N ALA A 11 -1.43 13.12 4.57
CA ALA A 11 -1.14 13.57 5.93
C ALA A 11 -0.95 12.36 6.87
N ALA A 12 -1.85 11.39 6.81
CA ALA A 12 -1.76 10.19 7.64
C ALA A 12 -0.47 9.40 7.41
N ILE A 13 -0.07 9.18 6.16
CA ILE A 13 1.17 8.46 5.86
C ILE A 13 2.41 9.26 6.27
N ALA A 14 2.40 10.59 6.11
CA ALA A 14 3.48 11.46 6.56
C ALA A 14 3.62 11.44 8.09
N ASP A 15 2.50 11.48 8.82
CA ASP A 15 2.48 11.36 10.28
C ASP A 15 3.02 10.00 10.71
N ALA A 16 2.58 8.92 10.07
CA ALA A 16 3.07 7.56 10.35
C ALA A 16 4.57 7.41 10.08
N LEU A 17 5.08 7.96 8.98
CA LEU A 17 6.51 8.00 8.68
C LEU A 17 7.27 8.75 9.78
N SER A 18 6.78 9.91 10.20
CA SER A 18 7.44 10.72 11.23
C SER A 18 7.53 9.98 12.57
N VAL A 19 6.44 9.32 12.99
CA VAL A 19 6.36 8.57 14.25
C VAL A 19 7.29 7.36 14.20
N ASN A 20 7.25 6.56 13.14
CA ASN A 20 8.07 5.34 13.08
C ASN A 20 9.55 5.66 12.87
N LYS A 21 9.88 6.72 12.14
CA LYS A 21 11.25 7.23 12.04
C LYS A 21 11.80 7.67 13.39
N ALA A 22 10.99 8.32 14.22
CA ALA A 22 11.38 8.69 15.59
C ALA A 22 11.65 7.44 16.44
N LYS A 23 10.75 6.43 16.40
CA LYS A 23 10.95 5.15 17.10
C LYS A 23 12.24 4.43 16.69
N VAL A 24 12.53 4.39 15.39
CA VAL A 24 13.77 3.78 14.85
C VAL A 24 15.00 4.48 15.41
N LYS A 25 14.97 5.83 15.46
CA LYS A 25 16.05 6.63 16.04
C LYS A 25 16.22 6.40 17.55
N GLU A 26 15.12 6.36 18.30
CA GLU A 26 15.11 6.11 19.75
C GLU A 26 15.63 4.71 20.10
N ALA A 27 15.32 3.72 19.26
CA ALA A 27 15.83 2.36 19.38
C ALA A 27 17.32 2.23 18.97
N GLY A 28 17.97 3.30 18.50
CA GLY A 28 19.38 3.28 18.09
C GLY A 28 19.64 2.49 16.80
N ILE A 29 18.61 2.26 15.99
CA ILE A 29 18.73 1.51 14.74
C ILE A 29 19.38 2.42 13.69
N THR A 30 20.54 1.99 13.18
CA THR A 30 21.36 2.78 12.25
C THR A 30 21.30 2.30 10.80
N GLN A 31 20.75 1.11 10.56
CA GLN A 31 20.64 0.50 9.24
C GLN A 31 19.22 0.01 9.00
N GLN A 32 18.74 0.21 7.76
CA GLN A 32 17.47 -0.34 7.29
C GLN A 32 17.67 -1.73 6.67
N PRO A 33 16.64 -2.59 6.71
CA PRO A 33 16.70 -3.91 6.10
C PRO A 33 16.86 -3.84 4.58
N VAL A 34 17.56 -4.82 4.03
CA VAL A 34 17.66 -5.06 2.59
C VAL A 34 16.72 -6.21 2.23
N TYR A 35 15.94 -6.04 1.16
CA TYR A 35 14.95 -7.03 0.73
C TYR A 35 15.51 -8.01 -0.28
N THR A 36 15.17 -9.30 -0.10
CA THR A 36 15.63 -10.42 -0.94
C THR A 36 15.20 -10.29 -2.41
N HIS A 37 14.02 -9.72 -2.66
CA HIS A 37 13.40 -9.64 -3.98
C HIS A 37 12.95 -8.22 -4.31
N ALA A 38 13.87 -7.27 -4.27
CA ALA A 38 13.62 -5.92 -4.78
C ALA A 38 13.18 -5.98 -6.26
N ARG A 39 12.15 -5.21 -6.60
CA ARG A 39 11.60 -5.15 -7.97
C ARG A 39 11.74 -3.74 -8.52
N GLU A 40 12.16 -3.67 -9.77
CA GLU A 40 12.21 -2.42 -10.52
C GLU A 40 11.02 -2.33 -11.47
N PHE A 41 10.39 -1.16 -11.53
CA PHE A 41 9.26 -0.88 -12.40
C PHE A 41 9.56 0.33 -13.26
N ASN A 42 9.47 0.18 -14.58
CA ASN A 42 9.52 1.30 -15.52
C ASN A 42 8.12 1.93 -15.60
N VAL A 43 7.95 3.10 -15.01
CA VAL A 43 6.65 3.79 -14.92
C VAL A 43 6.66 5.04 -15.80
N GLU A 44 5.70 5.13 -16.72
CA GLU A 44 5.47 6.34 -17.50
C GLU A 44 4.50 7.28 -16.76
N LEU A 45 4.92 8.52 -16.54
CA LEU A 45 4.14 9.52 -15.83
C LEU A 45 3.46 10.47 -16.82
N SER A 46 2.22 10.15 -17.18
CA SER A 46 1.41 10.95 -18.10
C SER A 46 0.77 12.19 -17.45
N THR A 47 0.59 12.21 -16.13
CA THR A 47 -0.09 13.31 -15.43
C THR A 47 0.56 13.64 -14.07
N PRO A 48 0.39 14.86 -13.55
CA PRO A 48 0.83 15.20 -12.19
C PRO A 48 0.18 14.32 -11.11
N GLN A 49 -1.05 13.84 -11.34
CA GLN A 49 -1.77 13.00 -10.39
C GLN A 49 -1.20 11.59 -10.31
N SER A 50 -0.75 11.01 -11.43
CA SER A 50 -0.05 9.72 -11.41
C SER A 50 1.30 9.81 -10.70
N ALA A 51 2.03 10.93 -10.87
CA ALA A 51 3.26 11.19 -10.12
C ALA A 51 3.01 11.28 -8.61
N LEU A 52 1.94 11.96 -8.18
CA LEU A 52 1.55 12.02 -6.78
C LEU A 52 1.21 10.65 -6.21
N PHE A 53 0.48 9.82 -6.97
CA PHE A 53 0.15 8.46 -6.55
C PHE A 53 1.39 7.58 -6.42
N LEU A 54 2.33 7.66 -7.37
CA LEU A 54 3.62 6.97 -7.27
C LEU A 54 4.39 7.38 -6.02
N GLY A 55 4.42 8.68 -5.69
CA GLY A 55 5.03 9.17 -4.46
C GLY A 55 4.42 8.55 -3.20
N LEU A 56 3.11 8.32 -3.16
CA LEU A 56 2.46 7.63 -2.05
C LEU A 56 2.86 6.15 -1.95
N VAL A 57 3.07 5.47 -3.08
CA VAL A 57 3.56 4.08 -3.11
C VAL A 57 4.98 4.01 -2.54
N MET A 58 5.87 4.94 -2.93
CA MET A 58 7.22 5.01 -2.38
C MET A 58 7.22 5.31 -0.87
N GLN A 59 6.34 6.19 -0.40
CA GLN A 59 6.18 6.47 1.04
C GLN A 59 5.66 5.25 1.82
N LEU A 60 4.81 4.43 1.20
CA LEU A 60 4.37 3.17 1.79
C LEU A 60 5.52 2.18 1.92
N ASP A 61 6.35 2.05 0.87
CA ASP A 61 7.55 1.20 0.87
C ASP A 61 8.53 1.61 1.99
N GLU A 62 8.80 2.91 2.15
CA GLU A 62 9.61 3.43 3.26
C GLU A 62 9.00 3.11 4.64
N LEU A 63 7.68 3.24 4.77
CA LEU A 63 6.98 2.96 6.02
C LEU A 63 7.07 1.48 6.41
N VAL A 64 6.93 0.58 5.44
CA VAL A 64 7.09 -0.87 5.65
C VAL A 64 8.52 -1.19 6.08
N SER A 65 9.52 -0.54 5.49
CA SER A 65 10.92 -0.66 5.92
C SER A 65 11.13 -0.28 7.39
N TYR A 66 10.44 0.75 7.90
CA TYR A 66 10.49 1.08 9.32
C TYR A 66 9.81 0.02 10.20
N PHE A 67 8.67 -0.54 9.79
CA PHE A 67 8.04 -1.64 10.54
C PHE A 67 8.94 -2.87 10.62
N ASP A 68 9.57 -3.24 9.51
CA ASP A 68 10.50 -4.36 9.46
C ASP A 68 11.73 -4.09 10.34
N SER A 69 12.30 -2.87 10.27
CA SER A 69 13.42 -2.46 11.14
C SER A 69 13.08 -2.60 12.62
N LEU A 70 11.91 -2.10 13.02
CA LEU A 70 11.44 -2.15 14.41
C LEU A 70 11.15 -3.58 14.87
N TRP A 71 10.63 -4.42 13.97
CA TRP A 71 10.36 -5.82 14.26
C TRP A 71 11.65 -6.62 14.42
N TRP A 72 12.63 -6.46 13.52
CA TRP A 72 13.94 -7.09 13.64
C TRP A 72 14.68 -6.67 14.92
N ALA A 73 14.54 -5.41 15.33
CA ALA A 73 15.08 -4.90 16.59
C ALA A 73 14.25 -5.29 17.83
N THR A 74 13.20 -6.11 17.68
CA THR A 74 12.28 -6.55 18.74
C THR A 74 11.52 -5.43 19.47
N VAL A 75 11.45 -4.24 18.88
CA VAL A 75 10.73 -3.07 19.41
C VAL A 75 9.22 -3.25 19.28
N ILE A 76 8.78 -3.90 18.19
CA ILE A 76 7.37 -4.28 17.96
C ILE A 76 7.25 -5.79 17.76
N LYS A 77 6.08 -6.34 18.05
CA LYS A 77 5.79 -7.77 17.84
C LYS A 77 5.48 -8.07 16.37
N GLY A 78 5.72 -9.32 15.93
CA GLY A 78 5.39 -9.76 14.58
C GLY A 78 3.91 -9.54 14.21
N MET A 79 2.99 -9.78 15.14
CA MET A 79 1.56 -9.51 14.94
C MET A 79 1.28 -8.02 14.69
N GLU A 80 1.96 -7.12 15.40
CA GLU A 80 1.80 -5.67 15.22
C GLU A 80 2.34 -5.23 13.86
N ARG A 81 3.52 -5.72 13.48
CA ARG A 81 4.13 -5.50 12.15
C ARG A 81 3.20 -5.91 11.01
N SER A 82 2.63 -7.12 11.08
CA SER A 82 1.73 -7.64 10.05
C SER A 82 0.40 -6.88 9.99
N ASN A 83 -0.17 -6.51 11.15
CA ASN A 83 -1.41 -5.73 11.22
C ASN A 83 -1.24 -4.32 10.63
N GLU A 84 -0.15 -3.62 10.97
CA GLU A 84 0.11 -2.28 10.43
C GLU A 84 0.38 -2.33 8.93
N THR A 85 1.18 -3.29 8.45
CA THR A 85 1.43 -3.48 7.01
C THR A 85 0.12 -3.69 6.25
N TYR A 86 -0.72 -4.63 6.70
CA TYR A 86 -2.01 -4.92 6.06
C TYR A 86 -2.94 -3.71 6.05
N LYS A 87 -3.02 -2.97 7.17
CA LYS A 87 -3.83 -1.75 7.29
C LYS A 87 -3.43 -0.71 6.25
N TRP A 88 -2.13 -0.41 6.12
CA TRP A 88 -1.64 0.59 5.17
C TRP A 88 -1.81 0.16 3.71
N GLN A 89 -1.56 -1.12 3.41
CA GLN A 89 -1.83 -1.71 2.10
C GLN A 89 -3.32 -1.59 1.74
N GLN A 90 -4.21 -1.93 2.66
CA GLN A 90 -5.66 -1.86 2.43
C GLN A 90 -6.15 -0.41 2.27
N MET A 91 -5.54 0.54 2.96
CA MET A 91 -5.84 1.97 2.75
C MET A 91 -5.39 2.43 1.35
N MET A 92 -4.25 1.96 0.85
CA MET A 92 -3.79 2.22 -0.52
C MET A 92 -4.75 1.63 -1.57
N PHE A 93 -5.17 0.37 -1.41
CA PHE A 93 -6.14 -0.26 -2.31
C PHE A 93 -7.48 0.46 -2.32
N LYS A 94 -7.97 0.89 -1.15
CA LYS A 94 -9.18 1.73 -1.07
C LYS A 94 -9.02 3.05 -1.82
N LEU A 95 -7.86 3.68 -1.77
CA LEU A 95 -7.58 4.90 -2.54
C LEU A 95 -7.61 4.62 -4.05
N ALA A 96 -6.92 3.57 -4.51
CA ALA A 96 -6.90 3.15 -5.92
C ALA A 96 -8.30 2.82 -6.44
N GLY A 97 -9.07 2.00 -5.71
CA GLY A 97 -10.44 1.64 -6.08
C GLY A 97 -11.39 2.85 -6.13
N ARG A 98 -11.14 3.90 -5.34
CA ARG A 98 -11.89 5.16 -5.43
C ARG A 98 -11.54 5.94 -6.70
N ILE A 99 -10.27 5.99 -7.10
CA ILE A 99 -9.81 6.58 -8.37
C ILE A 99 -10.52 5.90 -9.53
N GLN A 100 -10.50 4.57 -9.57
CA GLN A 100 -11.23 3.78 -10.56
C GLN A 100 -12.75 4.02 -10.50
N GLY A 101 -13.33 4.11 -9.31
CA GLY A 101 -14.75 4.42 -9.15
C GLY A 101 -15.14 5.80 -9.69
N ILE A 102 -14.23 6.78 -9.71
CA ILE A 102 -14.48 8.10 -10.31
C ILE A 102 -14.50 7.98 -11.83
N GLU A 103 -13.55 7.27 -12.41
CA GLU A 103 -13.53 6.97 -13.84
C GLU A 103 -14.84 6.30 -14.27
N GLN A 104 -15.28 5.26 -13.56
CA GLN A 104 -16.53 4.56 -13.86
C GLN A 104 -17.75 5.49 -13.77
N ARG A 105 -17.81 6.39 -12.79
CA ARG A 105 -18.89 7.38 -12.69
C ARG A 105 -18.84 8.42 -13.82
N ALA A 106 -17.65 8.83 -14.25
CA ALA A 106 -17.48 9.73 -15.38
C ALA A 106 -17.97 9.08 -16.68
N ARG A 107 -17.62 7.81 -16.93
CA ARG A 107 -18.14 7.02 -18.07
C ARG A 107 -19.66 6.92 -18.03
N ARG A 108 -20.25 6.54 -16.88
CA ARG A 108 -21.72 6.49 -16.72
C ARG A 108 -22.39 7.86 -16.96
N SER A 109 -21.74 8.95 -16.59
CA SER A 109 -22.25 10.30 -16.87
C SER A 109 -22.18 10.65 -18.35
N ALA A 110 -21.11 10.26 -19.05
CA ALA A 110 -21.01 10.41 -20.50
C ALA A 110 -22.07 9.59 -21.24
N SER A 111 -22.35 8.38 -20.75
CA SER A 111 -23.42 7.51 -21.27
C SER A 111 -24.79 8.14 -21.18
N LYS A 112 -25.12 8.73 -20.03
CA LYS A 112 -26.38 9.49 -19.87
C LYS A 112 -26.48 10.70 -20.81
N GLN A 113 -25.36 11.20 -21.32
CA GLN A 113 -25.31 12.29 -22.30
C GLN A 113 -25.22 11.79 -23.76
N GLY A 114 -25.31 10.48 -24.00
CA GLY A 114 -25.22 9.87 -25.33
C GLY A 114 -23.83 9.94 -25.97
N LYS A 115 -22.76 10.14 -25.18
CA LYS A 115 -21.38 10.31 -25.66
C LYS A 115 -20.53 9.04 -25.56
N ASP A 116 -21.15 7.88 -25.38
CA ASP A 116 -20.45 6.60 -25.17
C ASP A 116 -19.47 6.26 -26.30
N ALA A 117 -19.93 6.36 -27.55
CA ALA A 117 -19.10 6.03 -28.71
C ALA A 117 -17.83 6.90 -28.82
N LEU A 118 -17.88 8.16 -28.35
CA LEU A 118 -16.70 9.04 -28.32
C LEU A 118 -15.74 8.64 -27.21
N VAL A 119 -16.26 8.29 -26.03
CA VAL A 119 -15.44 7.87 -24.88
C VAL A 119 -14.77 6.53 -25.15
N ASP A 120 -15.48 5.58 -25.74
CA ASP A 120 -14.93 4.26 -26.05
C ASP A 120 -13.90 4.30 -27.19
N ALA A 121 -14.06 5.22 -28.15
CA ALA A 121 -13.08 5.43 -29.20
C ALA A 121 -11.77 6.07 -28.68
N GLU A 122 -11.87 7.05 -27.78
CA GLU A 122 -10.71 7.80 -27.28
C GLU A 122 -10.02 7.12 -26.10
N ALA A 123 -10.79 6.49 -25.20
CA ALA A 123 -10.32 5.89 -23.97
C ALA A 123 -11.09 4.59 -23.68
N PRO A 124 -10.82 3.50 -24.40
CA PRO A 124 -11.48 2.22 -24.16
C PRO A 124 -11.30 1.76 -22.70
N PRO A 125 -12.25 1.00 -22.14
CA PRO A 125 -12.15 0.51 -20.77
C PRO A 125 -10.92 -0.40 -20.62
N SER A 126 -10.06 -0.10 -19.66
CA SER A 126 -8.95 -0.99 -19.31
C SER A 126 -9.52 -2.24 -18.64
N THR A 127 -9.18 -3.43 -19.13
CA THR A 127 -9.40 -4.69 -18.40
C THR A 127 -8.49 -4.67 -17.19
N SER A 128 -9.03 -4.30 -16.03
CA SER A 128 -8.36 -4.54 -14.75
C SER A 128 -8.39 -6.05 -14.54
N GLN A 129 -7.33 -6.75 -14.94
CA GLN A 129 -7.15 -8.13 -14.48
C GLN A 129 -6.96 -8.05 -12.97
N ASP A 130 -7.82 -8.79 -12.27
CA ASP A 130 -7.87 -8.84 -10.82
C ASP A 130 -6.67 -9.65 -10.30
N GLU A 131 -5.47 -9.09 -10.37
CA GLU A 131 -4.25 -9.67 -9.77
C GLU A 131 -4.25 -9.59 -8.24
N SER A 132 -5.36 -9.17 -7.63
CA SER A 132 -5.54 -9.08 -6.18
C SER A 132 -5.47 -10.43 -5.46
N GLN A 133 -5.38 -11.55 -6.18
CA GLN A 133 -5.11 -12.86 -5.61
C GLN A 133 -3.66 -13.00 -5.09
N HIS A 134 -2.65 -12.40 -5.75
CA HIS A 134 -1.26 -12.65 -5.38
C HIS A 134 -0.80 -11.93 -4.10
N ALA A 135 -1.38 -10.77 -3.77
CA ALA A 135 -0.99 -10.01 -2.58
C ALA A 135 -1.61 -10.55 -1.28
N ASN A 136 -2.72 -11.29 -1.38
CA ASN A 136 -3.37 -11.89 -0.21
C ASN A 136 -2.68 -13.20 0.21
N ASP A 137 -2.12 -13.94 -0.75
CA ASP A 137 -1.44 -15.21 -0.47
C ASP A 137 -0.12 -15.01 0.30
N ASP A 138 0.67 -13.98 -0.04
CA ASP A 138 1.93 -13.68 0.69
C ASP A 138 1.67 -13.18 2.13
N VAL A 139 0.61 -12.40 2.35
CA VAL A 139 0.22 -11.92 3.69
C VAL A 139 -0.41 -13.03 4.50
N ALA A 140 -1.22 -13.90 3.89
CA ALA A 140 -1.78 -15.08 4.55
C ALA A 140 -0.68 -16.10 4.93
N LEU A 141 0.33 -16.27 4.08
CA LEU A 141 1.49 -17.12 4.36
C LEU A 141 2.30 -16.55 5.53
N ALA A 142 2.58 -15.25 5.55
CA ALA A 142 3.27 -14.60 6.68
C ALA A 142 2.47 -14.66 8.01
N MET A 143 1.14 -14.64 7.94
CA MET A 143 0.27 -14.84 9.11
C MET A 143 0.31 -16.29 9.61
N ALA A 144 0.41 -17.28 8.71
CA ALA A 144 0.52 -18.69 9.07
C ALA A 144 1.89 -19.02 9.68
N GLU A 145 2.97 -18.45 9.15
CA GLU A 145 4.34 -18.63 9.65
C GLU A 145 4.53 -17.99 11.03
N GLY A 146 3.99 -16.78 11.25
CA GLY A 146 4.04 -16.12 12.56
C GLY A 146 3.25 -16.84 13.66
N GLN A 147 2.24 -17.64 13.31
CA GLN A 147 1.50 -18.48 14.26
C GLN A 147 2.26 -19.77 14.61
N ALA A 148 2.99 -20.36 13.66
CA ALA A 148 3.78 -21.57 13.89
C ALA A 148 4.95 -21.35 14.87
N GLU A 149 5.63 -20.19 14.79
CA GLU A 149 6.74 -19.87 15.69
C GLU A 149 6.26 -19.62 17.14
N THR A 150 5.14 -18.91 17.32
CA THR A 150 4.55 -18.70 18.65
C THR A 150 4.02 -19.98 19.30
N SER A 151 3.66 -20.98 18.49
CA SER A 151 3.18 -22.29 18.94
C SER A 151 4.33 -23.23 19.33
N SER A 152 5.49 -23.12 18.66
CA SER A 152 6.67 -23.94 18.97
C SER A 152 7.39 -23.49 20.24
N GLU A 153 7.34 -22.19 20.57
CA GLU A 153 8.00 -21.64 21.77
C GLU A 153 7.18 -21.91 23.06
N ALA A 154 5.87 -22.14 22.95
CA ALA A 154 4.99 -22.46 24.08
C ALA A 154 5.05 -23.94 24.53
N VAL A 155 5.67 -24.83 23.75
CA VAL A 155 5.76 -26.28 24.06
C VAL A 155 7.11 -26.65 24.70
N ALA A 156 8.09 -25.73 24.71
CA ALA A 156 9.45 -25.96 25.21
C ALA A 156 9.77 -25.30 26.57
N ALA A 157 8.76 -24.80 27.30
CA ALA A 157 8.89 -24.29 28.66
C ALA A 157 8.06 -25.13 29.65
#